data_AF-A0A845F290-F1
#
_entry.id   AF-A0A845F290-F1
#
_cell.length_a   1.000
_cell.length_b   1.000
_cell.length_c   1.000
_cell.angle_alpha   90.00
_cell.angle_beta   90.00
_cell.angle_gamma   90.00
#
_symmetry.space_group_name_H-M   'P 1'
#
loop_
_entity.id
_entity.type
_entity.pdbx_description
1 polymer ?
#
loop_
_entity_poly.entity_id
_entity_poly.type
_entity_poly.pdbx_seq_one_letter_code
_entity_poly.pdbx_strand_id
1 'polypeptide(L)'
;MKRYISATLVIFFLLPSPSNAAGPVQLLQGKCPTTNLSEVNSKQGLPSKANALLSGLMATNQDTKTWQIVSISPLKKTSHFYKPALKACKKKVADHTYLINVLVTKKSAQLPVRMHLFATKEGKEWKIWGLTSY
;
A
#
# COMPACT_ATOMS: atom_id res chain seq x y z
N MET A 1 -45.36 -37.76 -28.20
CA MET A 1 -44.54 -36.58 -27.82
C MET A 1 -43.53 -37.02 -26.76
N LYS A 2 -42.23 -37.05 -27.05
CA LYS A 2 -41.16 -37.25 -26.06
C LYS A 2 -40.05 -36.26 -26.36
N ARG A 3 -39.89 -35.27 -25.50
CA ARG A 3 -38.85 -34.22 -25.58
C ARG A 3 -37.63 -34.73 -24.80
N TYR A 4 -36.49 -34.85 -25.46
CA TYR A 4 -35.21 -35.10 -24.82
C TYR A 4 -34.56 -33.75 -24.51
N ILE A 5 -34.41 -33.43 -23.23
CA ILE A 5 -33.72 -32.24 -22.74
C ILE A 5 -32.23 -32.55 -22.77
N SER A 6 -31.50 -31.89 -23.67
CA SER A 6 -30.05 -31.96 -23.77
C SER A 6 -29.44 -31.14 -22.63
N ALA A 7 -28.87 -31.81 -21.63
CA ALA A 7 -28.16 -31.18 -20.52
C ALA A 7 -26.67 -31.00 -20.89
N THR A 8 -26.33 -29.87 -21.49
CA THR A 8 -24.93 -29.50 -21.76
C THR A 8 -24.32 -28.96 -20.46
N LEU A 9 -23.56 -29.80 -19.77
CA LEU A 9 -22.81 -29.43 -18.57
C LEU A 9 -21.57 -28.62 -18.97
N VAL A 10 -21.67 -27.28 -18.95
CA VAL A 10 -20.52 -26.40 -19.14
C VAL A 10 -19.74 -26.34 -17.83
N ILE A 11 -18.67 -27.11 -17.74
CA ILE A 11 -17.69 -27.03 -16.66
C ILE A 11 -16.92 -25.72 -16.84
N PHE A 12 -17.33 -24.69 -16.11
CA PHE A 12 -16.58 -23.45 -15.93
C PHE A 12 -15.34 -23.80 -15.10
N PHE A 13 -14.18 -23.91 -15.76
CA PHE A 13 -12.89 -23.96 -15.08
C PHE A 13 -12.70 -22.68 -14.26
N LEU A 14 -13.00 -22.76 -12.95
CA LEU A 14 -12.57 -21.77 -11.97
C LEU A 14 -11.06 -21.92 -11.79
N LEU A 15 -10.29 -21.32 -12.70
CA LEU A 15 -8.89 -21.05 -12.47
C LEU A 15 -8.80 -20.10 -11.26
N PRO A 16 -8.11 -20.48 -10.18
CA PRO A 16 -7.84 -19.54 -9.10
C PRO A 16 -6.88 -18.49 -9.67
N SER A 17 -7.35 -17.26 -9.81
CA SER A 17 -6.49 -16.11 -10.13
C SER A 17 -5.47 -15.93 -8.98
N PRO A 18 -4.16 -16.13 -9.18
CA PRO A 18 -3.19 -15.67 -8.21
C PRO A 18 -3.00 -14.15 -8.39
N SER A 19 -4.02 -13.38 -8.05
CA SER A 19 -3.89 -11.93 -7.97
C SER A 19 -3.38 -11.56 -6.59
N ASN A 20 -2.07 -11.66 -6.39
CA ASN A 20 -1.35 -10.76 -5.47
C ASN A 20 -1.31 -9.36 -6.11
N ALA A 21 -2.48 -8.82 -6.43
CA ALA A 21 -2.61 -7.46 -6.94
C ALA A 21 -2.40 -6.52 -5.77
N ALA A 22 -1.50 -5.54 -5.92
CA ALA A 22 -1.40 -4.47 -4.94
C ALA A 22 -2.75 -3.81 -4.75
N GLY A 23 -3.22 -3.77 -3.49
CA GLY A 23 -4.44 -3.09 -3.11
C GLY A 23 -4.44 -1.63 -3.58
N PRO A 24 -5.62 -0.99 -3.67
CA PRO A 24 -5.70 0.41 -4.06
C PRO A 24 -4.92 1.28 -3.06
N VAL A 25 -4.21 2.29 -3.57
CA VAL A 25 -3.57 3.29 -2.71
C VAL A 25 -4.65 4.22 -2.16
N GLN A 26 -4.79 4.22 -0.85
CA GLN A 26 -5.67 5.13 -0.11
C GLN A 26 -4.89 6.37 0.32
N LEU A 27 -5.39 7.56 0.00
CA LEU A 27 -4.77 8.82 0.40
C LEU A 27 -5.05 9.14 1.86
N LEU A 28 -4.02 9.48 2.63
CA LEU A 28 -4.13 9.76 4.06
C LEU A 28 -4.82 11.10 4.39
N GLN A 29 -4.67 12.09 3.50
CA GLN A 29 -5.28 13.43 3.65
C GLN A 29 -6.18 13.77 2.46
N GLY A 30 -6.55 12.78 1.66
CA GLY A 30 -7.33 12.97 0.42
C GLY A 30 -6.62 13.77 -0.67
N LYS A 31 -5.35 14.16 -0.45
CA LYS A 31 -4.57 14.99 -1.39
C LYS A 31 -3.21 14.39 -1.64
N CYS A 32 -2.77 14.52 -2.88
CA CYS A 32 -1.42 14.18 -3.29
C CYS A 32 -0.43 15.24 -2.83
N PRO A 33 0.84 14.84 -2.59
CA PRO A 33 1.97 15.74 -2.42
C PRO A 33 2.04 16.79 -3.52
N THR A 34 2.64 17.94 -3.21
CA THR A 34 2.91 18.96 -4.21
C THR A 34 3.93 18.45 -5.23
N THR A 35 3.95 19.06 -6.42
CA THR A 35 4.96 18.73 -7.43
C THR A 35 6.33 19.32 -7.12
N ASN A 36 6.47 20.14 -6.07
CA ASN A 36 7.74 20.72 -5.62
C ASN A 36 8.50 19.74 -4.74
N LEU A 37 8.78 18.57 -5.31
CA LEU A 37 9.48 17.47 -4.66
C LEU A 37 10.98 17.75 -4.63
N SER A 38 11.63 17.34 -3.55
CA SER A 38 13.07 17.49 -3.36
C SER A 38 13.78 16.16 -3.56
N GLU A 39 15.02 16.23 -4.04
CA GLU A 39 15.91 15.07 -4.09
C GLU A 39 16.20 14.56 -2.68
N VAL A 40 16.35 13.24 -2.57
CA VAL A 40 16.56 12.57 -1.31
C VAL A 40 18.00 12.09 -1.20
N ASN A 41 18.82 12.92 -0.57
CA ASN A 41 20.22 12.60 -0.28
C ASN A 41 20.36 11.79 1.03
N SER A 42 19.31 11.81 1.87
CA SER A 42 19.24 11.08 3.13
C SER A 42 17.79 10.81 3.52
N LYS A 43 17.55 9.62 4.09
CA LYS A 43 16.26 9.18 4.66
C LYS A 43 16.06 9.62 6.12
N GLN A 44 16.97 10.44 6.65
CA GLN A 44 16.88 10.91 8.04
C GLN A 44 15.52 11.57 8.31
N GLY A 45 14.96 11.27 9.48
CA GLY A 45 13.63 11.74 9.90
C GLY A 45 12.44 10.95 9.33
N LEU A 46 12.60 10.22 8.21
CA LEU A 46 11.50 9.45 7.63
C LEU A 46 11.01 8.31 8.54
N PRO A 47 11.87 7.46 9.13
CA PRO A 47 11.41 6.43 10.05
C PRO A 47 10.64 7.00 11.25
N SER A 48 11.12 8.12 11.82
CA SER A 48 10.47 8.78 12.96
C SER A 48 9.10 9.34 12.57
N LYS A 49 9.00 10.02 11.41
CA LYS A 49 7.73 10.54 10.87
C LYS A 49 6.73 9.41 10.62
N ALA A 50 7.20 8.30 10.05
CA ALA A 50 6.39 7.12 9.78
C ALA A 50 5.90 6.46 11.08
N ASN A 51 6.77 6.28 12.07
CA ASN A 51 6.38 5.75 13.37
C ASN A 51 5.35 6.64 14.07
N ALA A 52 5.50 7.97 14.03
CA ALA A 52 4.50 8.87 14.61
C ALA A 52 3.11 8.72 13.95
N LEU A 53 3.07 8.62 12.62
CA LEU A 53 1.82 8.34 11.90
C LEU A 53 1.25 6.97 12.25
N LEU A 54 2.10 5.93 12.29
CA LEU A 54 1.69 4.57 12.63
C LEU A 54 1.11 4.50 14.05
N SER A 55 1.73 5.16 15.03
CA SER A 55 1.18 5.24 16.38
C SER A 55 -0.25 5.80 16.37
N GLY A 56 -0.50 6.86 15.61
CA GLY A 56 -1.84 7.43 15.47
C GLY A 56 -2.85 6.50 14.76
N LEU A 57 -2.43 5.89 13.65
CA LEU A 57 -3.28 4.94 12.89
C LEU A 57 -3.59 3.67 13.67
N MET A 58 -2.65 3.19 14.49
CA MET A 58 -2.79 1.94 15.23
C MET A 58 -3.50 2.15 16.57
N ALA A 59 -3.41 3.34 17.17
CA ALA A 59 -4.17 3.68 18.37
C ALA A 59 -5.69 3.59 18.15
N THR A 60 -6.16 3.85 16.93
CA THR A 60 -7.59 3.72 16.56
C THR A 60 -7.99 2.29 16.19
N ASN A 61 -7.03 1.40 15.94
CA ASN A 61 -7.28 0.01 15.57
C ASN A 61 -7.11 -0.91 16.78
N GLN A 62 -8.23 -1.30 17.39
CA GLN A 62 -8.24 -2.09 18.63
C GLN A 62 -7.62 -3.49 18.47
N ASP A 63 -7.58 -4.05 17.27
CA ASP A 63 -6.98 -5.37 17.00
C ASP A 63 -5.47 -5.30 16.77
N THR A 64 -4.86 -4.12 16.66
CA THR A 64 -3.40 -4.01 16.54
C THR A 64 -2.70 -4.30 17.88
N LYS A 65 -1.72 -5.20 17.86
CA LYS A 65 -0.83 -5.49 19.01
C LYS A 65 0.47 -4.70 18.94
N THR A 66 1.21 -4.83 17.84
CA THR A 66 2.43 -4.06 17.56
C THR A 66 2.65 -3.88 16.07
N TRP A 67 3.46 -2.91 15.68
CA TRP A 67 3.89 -2.68 14.31
C TRP A 67 5.40 -2.48 14.23
N GLN A 68 5.97 -2.78 13.06
CA GLN A 68 7.40 -2.59 12.80
C GLN A 68 7.60 -2.10 11.36
N ILE A 69 8.43 -1.07 11.20
CA ILE A 69 8.95 -0.70 9.87
C ILE A 69 10.00 -1.74 9.48
N VAL A 70 9.70 -2.53 8.46
CA VAL A 70 10.57 -3.60 7.95
C VAL A 70 11.63 -3.03 7.00
N SER A 71 11.23 -2.11 6.12
CA SER A 71 12.15 -1.50 5.17
C SER A 71 11.63 -0.19 4.62
N ILE A 72 12.55 0.68 4.21
CA ILE A 72 12.24 1.92 3.50
C ILE A 72 13.08 1.98 2.23
N SER A 73 12.44 1.99 1.07
CA SER A 73 13.11 1.98 -0.23
C SER A 73 12.42 2.89 -1.23
N PRO A 74 13.13 3.43 -2.24
CA PRO A 74 12.48 4.09 -3.36
C PRO A 74 11.44 3.17 -4.00
N LEU A 75 10.32 3.73 -4.42
CA LEU A 75 9.28 3.01 -5.14
C LEU A 75 9.79 2.68 -6.55
N LYS A 76 10.23 1.44 -6.74
CA LYS A 76 10.71 0.97 -8.04
C LYS A 76 9.56 0.94 -9.06
N LYS A 77 9.82 1.33 -10.30
CA LYS A 77 8.85 1.24 -11.41
C LYS A 77 8.34 -0.18 -11.68
N THR A 78 9.16 -1.18 -11.36
CA THR A 78 8.83 -2.61 -11.44
C THR A 78 7.98 -3.10 -10.27
N SER A 79 7.82 -2.29 -9.23
CA SER A 79 7.01 -2.64 -8.07
C SER A 79 5.52 -2.68 -8.43
N HIS A 80 4.81 -3.62 -7.82
CA HIS A 80 3.37 -3.80 -7.96
C HIS A 80 2.61 -2.56 -7.43
N PHE A 81 3.25 -1.76 -6.58
CA PHE A 81 2.73 -0.52 -6.01
C PHE A 81 2.90 0.71 -6.92
N TYR A 82 3.73 0.64 -7.96
CA TYR A 82 4.03 1.80 -8.80
C TYR A 82 2.82 2.24 -9.64
N LYS A 83 2.13 1.29 -10.30
CA LYS A 83 0.93 1.60 -11.09
C LYS A 83 -0.20 2.20 -10.23
N PRO A 84 -0.55 1.64 -9.05
CA PRO A 84 -1.48 2.27 -8.12
C PRO A 84 -1.05 3.69 -7.70
N ALA A 85 0.22 3.90 -7.35
CA ALA A 85 0.73 5.23 -6.97
C ALA A 85 0.67 6.24 -8.13
N LEU A 86 1.02 5.79 -9.34
CA LEU A 86 0.93 6.58 -10.57
C LEU A 86 -0.51 7.02 -10.84
N LYS A 87 -1.48 6.11 -10.68
CA LYS A 87 -2.90 6.40 -10.84
C LYS A 87 -3.40 7.39 -9.78
N ALA A 88 -2.94 7.26 -8.54
CA ALA A 88 -3.35 8.13 -7.43
C ALA A 88 -2.78 9.55 -7.56
N CYS A 89 -1.48 9.70 -7.79
CA CYS A 89 -0.78 11.00 -7.67
C CYS A 89 0.07 11.42 -8.87
N LYS A 90 -0.09 10.77 -10.02
CA LYS A 90 0.64 11.04 -11.26
C LYS A 90 2.14 10.71 -11.14
N LYS A 91 2.82 10.78 -12.29
CA LYS A 91 4.17 10.27 -12.49
C LYS A 91 5.21 10.94 -11.59
N LYS A 92 5.17 12.27 -11.46
CA LYS A 92 6.19 13.01 -10.69
C LYS A 92 6.22 12.56 -9.22
N VAL A 93 5.06 12.43 -8.59
CA VAL A 93 4.96 11.94 -7.20
C VAL A 93 5.39 10.48 -7.12
N ALA A 94 4.88 9.61 -8.00
CA ALA A 94 5.22 8.19 -7.99
C ALA A 94 6.73 7.93 -8.15
N ASP A 95 7.41 8.67 -9.03
CA ASP A 95 8.85 8.53 -9.29
C ASP A 95 9.74 8.97 -8.12
N HIS A 96 9.25 9.88 -7.25
CA HIS A 96 9.98 10.38 -6.08
C HIS A 96 9.48 9.79 -4.76
N THR A 97 8.61 8.77 -4.84
CA THR A 97 8.02 8.15 -3.67
C THR A 97 8.95 7.11 -3.07
N TYR A 98 8.98 7.05 -1.74
CA TYR A 98 9.52 5.97 -0.95
C TYR A 98 8.38 5.09 -0.46
N LEU A 99 8.57 3.78 -0.64
CA LEU A 99 7.73 2.74 -0.08
C LEU A 99 8.27 2.35 1.29
N ILE A 100 7.41 2.41 2.29
CA ILE A 100 7.70 2.03 3.67
C ILE A 100 6.90 0.76 3.94
N ASN A 101 7.59 -0.36 4.08
CA ASN A 101 6.99 -1.64 4.39
C ASN A 101 6.82 -1.77 5.90
N VAL A 102 5.60 -2.03 6.34
CA VAL A 102 5.23 -2.14 7.75
C VAL A 102 4.62 -3.51 7.99
N LEU A 103 5.13 -4.22 8.99
CA LEU A 103 4.51 -5.44 9.49
C LEU A 103 3.65 -5.07 10.70
N VAL A 104 2.36 -5.37 10.63
CA VAL A 104 1.40 -5.14 11.70
C VAL A 104 1.01 -6.51 12.27
N THR A 105 1.21 -6.68 13.56
CA THR A 105 0.76 -7.88 14.29
C THR A 105 -0.55 -7.59 14.99
N LYS A 106 -1.42 -8.59 15.03
CA LYS A 106 -2.75 -8.48 15.62
C LYS A 106 -2.78 -9.07 17.03
N LYS A 107 -3.79 -8.68 17.82
CA LYS A 107 -4.08 -9.28 19.12
C LYS A 107 -4.77 -10.63 18.94
N SER A 108 -5.61 -10.74 17.92
CA SER A 108 -6.14 -12.02 17.46
C SER A 108 -5.02 -12.97 17.00
N ALA A 109 -5.31 -14.28 16.96
CA ALA A 109 -4.39 -15.31 16.45
C ALA A 109 -4.15 -15.22 14.92
N GLN A 110 -4.55 -14.11 14.29
CA GLN A 110 -4.36 -13.89 12.85
C GLN A 110 -2.89 -13.64 12.53
N LEU A 111 -2.51 -14.04 11.32
CA LEU A 111 -1.16 -13.81 10.81
C LEU A 111 -0.86 -12.30 10.71
N PRO A 112 0.41 -11.91 10.88
CA PRO A 112 0.83 -10.54 10.66
C PRO A 112 0.48 -10.04 9.27
N VAL A 113 -0.04 -8.82 9.20
CA VAL A 113 -0.48 -8.18 7.97
C VAL A 113 0.57 -7.20 7.49
N ARG A 114 0.80 -7.14 6.18
CA ARG A 114 1.66 -6.13 5.58
C ARG A 114 0.85 -4.90 5.21
N MET A 115 1.26 -3.77 5.76
CA MET A 115 0.81 -2.45 5.36
C MET A 115 1.96 -1.73 4.68
N HIS A 116 1.64 -0.89 3.70
CA HIS A 116 2.64 -0.11 2.99
C HIS A 116 2.27 1.36 3.10
N LEU A 117 3.21 2.22 3.48
CA LEU A 117 3.04 3.67 3.44
C LEU A 117 3.85 4.26 2.29
N PHE A 118 3.35 5.35 1.75
CA PHE A 118 3.93 6.07 0.61
C PHE A 118 4.35 7.45 1.09
N ALA A 119 5.61 7.79 0.89
CA ALA A 119 6.18 9.05 1.34
C ALA A 119 6.98 9.76 0.25
N THR A 120 6.91 11.08 0.21
CA THR A 120 7.77 11.94 -0.61
C THR A 120 8.45 12.98 0.25
N LYS A 121 9.51 13.57 -0.27
CA LYS A 121 10.17 14.72 0.36
C LYS A 121 9.75 16.01 -0.34
N GLU A 122 9.23 16.95 0.43
CA GLU A 122 8.87 18.30 -0.02
C GLU A 122 9.71 19.31 0.77
N GLY A 123 10.69 19.92 0.10
CA GLY A 123 11.69 20.75 0.77
C GLY A 123 12.47 19.95 1.81
N LYS A 124 12.38 20.39 3.08
CA LYS A 124 13.01 19.71 4.22
C LYS A 124 12.09 18.68 4.90
N GLU A 125 10.83 18.58 4.49
CA GLU A 125 9.83 17.78 5.18
C GLU A 125 9.50 16.48 4.46
N TRP A 126 9.29 15.42 5.24
CA TRP A 126 8.67 14.20 4.76
C TRP A 126 7.15 14.30 4.81
N LYS A 127 6.50 14.07 3.67
CA LYS A 127 5.06 13.96 3.53
C LYS A 127 4.69 12.50 3.30
N ILE A 128 3.95 11.91 4.23
CA ILE A 128 3.36 10.59 4.05
C ILE A 128 1.95 10.82 3.52
N TRP A 129 1.67 10.29 2.35
CA TRP A 129 0.51 10.71 1.56
C TRP A 129 -0.44 9.57 1.21
N GLY A 130 0.06 8.33 1.22
CA GLY A 130 -0.74 7.17 0.85
C GLY A 130 -0.44 5.96 1.72
N LEU A 131 -1.39 5.03 1.73
CA LEU A 131 -1.21 3.70 2.29
C LEU A 131 -1.88 2.64 1.43
N THR A 132 -1.46 1.40 1.60
CA THR A 132 -2.21 0.21 1.16
C THR A 132 -2.22 -0.80 2.30
N SER A 133 -3.39 -1.37 2.60
CA SER A 133 -3.53 -2.55 3.46
C SER A 133 -4.03 -3.74 2.63
N TYR A 134 -3.65 -4.95 3.05
CA TYR A 134 -4.16 -6.21 2.54
C TYR A 134 -4.95 -6.93 3.62
#